data_AF-A0A356I8E1-F1
#
_entry.id   AF-A0A356I8E1-F1
#
_cell.length_a   1.000
_cell.length_b   1.000
_cell.length_c   1.000
_cell.angle_alpha   90.00
_cell.angle_beta   90.00
_cell.angle_gamma   90.00
#
_symmetry.space_group_name_H-M   'P 1'
#
loop_
_entity.id
_entity.type
_entity.pdbx_description
1 polymer ?
#
loop_
_entity_poly.entity_id
_entity_poly.type
_entity_poly.pdbx_seq_one_letter_code
_entity_poly.pdbx_strand_id
1 'polypeptide(L)' 'KKGIGTKLLHRMIERAREVGLEEILVKEIYDWNTGSRKLFEKCGFEAVEKTKKGWSYRLIV' A
#
# COMPACT_ATOMS: atom_id res chain seq x y z
N LYS A 1 -17.32 12.45 0.25
CA LYS A 1 -17.23 11.31 -0.72
C LYS A 1 -16.33 10.23 -0.14
N LYS A 2 -16.82 8.98 -0.02
CA LYS A 2 -16.03 7.85 0.49
C LYS A 2 -15.19 7.22 -0.66
N GLY A 3 -14.03 6.66 -0.35
CA GLY A 3 -13.25 5.84 -1.30
C GLY A 3 -12.23 6.56 -2.19
N ILE A 4 -11.93 7.85 -1.96
CA ILE A 4 -10.92 8.56 -2.76
C ILE A 4 -9.52 7.95 -2.59
N GLY A 5 -9.16 7.49 -1.39
CA GLY A 5 -7.88 6.82 -1.14
C GLY A 5 -7.71 5.54 -1.95
N THR A 6 -8.77 4.74 -2.10
CA THR A 6 -8.75 3.53 -2.94
C THR A 6 -8.54 3.87 -4.41
N LYS A 7 -9.24 4.88 -4.92
CA LYS A 7 -9.07 5.32 -6.31
C LYS A 7 -7.66 5.84 -6.59
N LEU A 8 -7.11 6.62 -5.66
CA LEU A 8 -5.74 7.12 -5.74
C LEU A 8 -4.74 5.96 -5.77
N LEU A 9 -4.86 5.02 -4.84
CA LEU A 9 -3.92 3.90 -4.73
C LEU A 9 -3.97 3.00 -5.97
N HIS A 10 -5.17 2.71 -6.51
CA HIS A 10 -5.29 1.99 -7.79
C HIS A 10 -4.61 2.73 -8.95
N ARG A 11 -4.81 4.06 -9.08
CA ARG A 11 -4.14 4.82 -10.13
C ARG A 11 -2.62 4.79 -10.00
N MET A 12 -2.09 4.78 -8.77
CA MET A 12 -0.64 4.64 -8.54
C MET A 12 -0.13 3.26 -8.95
N ILE A 13 -0.87 2.18 -8.64
CA ILE A 13 -0.52 0.81 -9.05
C ILE A 13 -0.54 0.68 -10.58
N GLU A 14 -1.58 1.19 -11.23
CA GLU A 14 -1.66 1.22 -12.70
C GLU A 14 -0.48 1.98 -13.30
N ARG A 15 -0.14 3.14 -12.72
CA ARG A 15 1.02 3.90 -13.19
C ARG A 15 2.32 3.13 -13.02
N ALA A 16 2.48 2.40 -11.92
CA ALA A 16 3.65 1.54 -11.70
C ALA A 16 3.78 0.48 -12.80
N ARG A 17 2.68 -0.15 -13.20
CA ARG A 17 2.63 -1.10 -14.34
C ARG A 17 3.06 -0.44 -15.65
N GLU A 18 2.49 0.73 -15.94
CA GLU A 18 2.77 1.48 -17.18
C GLU A 18 4.26 1.83 -17.33
N VAL A 19 4.97 2.07 -16.23
CA VAL A 19 6.40 2.41 -16.26
C VAL A 19 7.32 1.20 -16.07
N GLY A 20 6.76 -0.01 -15.98
CA GLY A 20 7.53 -1.26 -15.84
C GLY A 20 8.16 -1.47 -14.47
N LEU A 21 7.54 -0.98 -13.39
CA LEU A 21 7.96 -1.37 -12.03
C LEU A 21 7.51 -2.79 -11.73
N GLU A 22 8.40 -3.57 -11.11
CA GLU A 22 8.11 -4.94 -10.69
C GLU A 22 7.43 -4.99 -9.31
N GLU A 23 7.73 -4.02 -8.44
CA GLU A 23 7.16 -3.95 -7.09
C GLU A 23 7.02 -2.51 -6.57
N ILE A 24 6.14 -2.36 -5.57
CA ILE A 24 6.00 -1.16 -4.77
C ILE A 24 6.27 -1.52 -3.31
N LEU A 25 7.24 -0.85 -2.71
CA LEU A 25 7.61 -1.02 -1.30
C LEU A 25 7.16 0.18 -0.47
N VAL A 26 6.51 -0.09 0.65
CA VAL A 26 6.10 0.88 1.66
C VAL A 26 6.92 0.64 2.91
N LYS A 27 7.68 1.66 3.30
CA LYS A 27 8.62 1.54 4.42
C LYS A 27 7.94 1.27 5.77
N GLU A 28 6.89 2.01 6.09
CA GLU A 28 6.17 1.86 7.36
C GLU A 28 4.76 2.46 7.27
N ILE A 29 3.76 1.71 7.71
CA ILE A 29 2.45 2.20 8.09
C ILE A 29 2.27 1.95 9.58
N TYR A 30 2.03 3.01 10.35
CA TYR A 30 1.89 2.93 11.80
C TYR A 30 0.75 2.01 12.26
N ASP A 31 0.93 1.36 13.42
CA ASP A 31 -0.07 0.44 13.97
C ASP A 31 -1.41 1.10 14.27
N TRP A 32 -1.38 2.32 14.78
CA TRP A 32 -2.57 3.10 15.08
C TRP A 32 -3.33 3.50 13.81
N ASN A 33 -2.66 3.53 12.65
CA ASN A 33 -3.26 3.90 11.38
C ASN A 33 -3.94 2.69 10.70
N THR A 34 -4.91 2.10 11.41
CA THR A 34 -5.68 0.94 10.96
C THR A 34 -6.42 1.20 9.64
N GLY A 35 -6.82 2.44 9.37
CA GLY A 35 -7.46 2.85 8.12
C GLY A 35 -6.55 2.70 6.92
N SER A 36 -5.31 3.19 6.99
CA SER A 36 -4.33 2.99 5.93
C SER A 36 -3.93 1.53 5.78
N ARG A 37 -3.69 0.80 6.87
CA ARG A 37 -3.33 -0.64 6.81
C ARG A 37 -4.37 -1.44 6.02
N LYS A 38 -5.65 -1.32 6.40
CA LYS A 38 -6.77 -1.98 5.70
C LYS A 38 -6.92 -1.52 4.25
N LEU A 39 -6.64 -0.25 3.95
CA LEU A 39 -6.71 0.26 2.58
C LEU A 39 -5.63 -0.38 1.70
N PHE A 40 -4.39 -0.44 2.18
CA PHE A 40 -3.28 -1.03 1.45
C PHE A 40 -3.50 -2.54 1.24
N GLU A 41 -3.88 -3.26 2.30
CA GLU A 41 -4.24 -4.69 2.24
C GLU A 41 -5.37 -4.95 1.24
N LYS A 42 -6.42 -4.10 1.24
CA LYS A 42 -7.52 -4.20 0.26
C LYS A 42 -7.06 -3.98 -1.19
N CYS A 43 -6.02 -3.18 -1.40
CA CYS A 43 -5.43 -2.92 -2.72
C CYS A 43 -4.34 -3.93 -3.11
N GLY A 44 -4.19 -5.03 -2.35
CA GLY A 44 -3.30 -6.15 -2.67
C GLY A 44 -1.91 -6.06 -2.05
N PHE A 45 -1.62 -5.03 -1.23
CA PHE A 45 -0.36 -4.97 -0.52
C PHE A 45 -0.32 -5.99 0.61
N GLU A 46 0.80 -6.68 0.75
CA GLU A 46 1.08 -7.64 1.81
C GLU A 46 1.94 -6.99 2.88
N ALA A 47 1.64 -7.23 4.15
CA ALA A 47 2.52 -6.84 5.26
C ALA A 47 3.76 -7.72 5.25
N VAL A 48 4.95 -7.12 5.30
CA VAL A 48 6.23 -7.84 5.18
C VAL A 48 6.92 -7.97 6.52
N GLU A 49 7.26 -6.85 7.15
CA GLU A 49 8.04 -6.84 8.39
C GLU A 49 7.43 -5.91 9.43
N LYS A 50 7.49 -6.33 10.69
CA LYS A 50 7.15 -5.48 11.83
C LYS A 50 8.25 -4.44 12.03
N THR A 51 7.89 -3.17 12.00
CA THR A 51 8.81 -2.07 12.28
C THR A 51 8.62 -1.56 13.72
N LYS A 52 9.45 -0.59 14.15
CA LYS A 52 9.40 -0.02 15.50
C LYS A 52 8.02 0.54 15.87
N LYS A 53 7.28 1.09 14.90
CA LYS A 53 6.00 1.78 15.15
C LYS A 53 4.84 1.24 14.30
N GLY A 54 5.06 0.21 13.49
CA GLY A 54 4.12 -0.20 12.46
C GLY A 54 4.54 -1.44 11.70
N TRP A 55 4.25 -1.46 10.41
CA TRP A 55 4.59 -2.54 9.48
C TRP A 55 5.04 -1.98 8.14
N SER A 56 6.00 -2.63 7.50
CA SER A 56 6.30 -2.43 6.08
C SER A 56 5.32 -3.22 5.22
N TYR A 57 5.12 -2.78 3.98
CA TYR A 57 4.22 -3.42 3.03
C TYR A 57 4.85 -3.53 1.65
N ARG A 58 4.45 -4.52 0.87
CA ARG A 58 4.88 -4.74 -0.51
C ARG A 58 3.70 -5.08 -1.41
N LEU A 59 3.73 -4.63 -2.65
CA LEU A 59 2.87 -5.12 -3.72
C LEU A 59 3.76 -5.52 -4.90
N ILE A 60 3.61 -6.75 -5.40
CA ILE A 60 4.14 -7.15 -6.70
C ILE A 60 3.15 -6.65 -7.77
N VAL A 61 3.66 -5.91 -8.75
CA VAL A 61 2.88 -5.06 -9.66
C VAL A 61 2.37 -5.83 -10.87
#